data_AF-A0A9D8AAY1-F1
#
_entry.id   AF-A0A9D8AAY1-F1
#
_cell.length_a   1.000
_cell.length_b   1.000
_cell.length_c   1.000
_cell.angle_alpha   90.00
_cell.angle_beta   90.00
_cell.angle_gamma   90.00
#
_symmetry.space_group_name_H-M   'P 1'
#
loop_
_entity.id
_entity.type
_entity.pdbx_description
1 polymer ?
#
loop_
_entity_poly.entity_id
_entity_poly.type
_entity_poly.pdbx_seq_one_letter_code
_entity_poly.pdbx_strand_id
1 'polypeptide(L)'
;MKSKFKQLNILLFLFLFACEGTKTEDCATTEDGRGHVISVLPMGTISANFLDDFLADNNIDIGVNPSYDVKVYSIVYETIDWNGDPRQASGAIYVPDDDNSDIKYPLYSSHHGTESKRTNVASVAPLRGFDALFSASVGYIGISPDFLGLGISTDVFHPYIHRFVAEGVVDMIRATKNFACGNDLQLNDQLFLVGYSEGGYVTMATHKTIEEKYSDEFTVTASAPMAGPHDISAQANWVLSLDSFSAPGYAGYIAKTYLTIYQWDKTYSDYFQSPYAEKMDDLYDGTKSIGQINDELISKITDLYQPTFLTDYFGDGEQDLKNAYIENSVYDWTPKAPIKLFHGDADEAVYYQCSVIARDKIKANGGDIELITIPGGTHGSSVLVSYAGAALWFSTLKK
;
A
#
# COMPACT_ATOMS: atom_id res chain seq x y z
N MET A 1 -55.91 21.54 22.37
CA MET A 1 -55.50 20.91 21.11
C MET A 1 -54.35 19.95 21.38
N LYS A 2 -54.63 18.64 21.49
CA LYS A 2 -53.60 17.59 21.62
C LYS A 2 -53.47 16.91 20.26
N SER A 3 -52.35 17.10 19.57
CA SER A 3 -52.03 16.40 18.33
C SER A 3 -51.29 15.10 18.66
N LYS A 4 -51.84 13.97 18.19
CA LYS A 4 -51.25 12.62 18.32
C LYS A 4 -50.27 12.40 17.16
N PHE A 5 -48.99 12.20 17.45
CA PHE A 5 -48.04 11.63 16.50
C PHE A 5 -48.28 10.12 16.39
N LYS A 6 -48.57 9.64 15.17
CA LYS A 6 -48.54 8.21 14.83
C LYS A 6 -47.11 7.84 14.42
N GLN A 7 -46.51 6.86 15.09
CA GLN A 7 -45.29 6.21 14.63
C GLN A 7 -45.60 5.38 13.38
N LEU A 8 -44.86 5.64 12.30
CA LEU A 8 -44.90 4.86 11.07
C LEU A 8 -43.67 3.94 11.08
N ASN A 9 -43.87 2.66 11.32
CA ASN A 9 -42.82 1.64 11.17
C ASN A 9 -42.64 1.38 9.66
N ILE A 10 -41.54 1.87 9.09
CA ILE A 10 -41.12 1.52 7.74
C ILE A 10 -40.16 0.33 7.86
N LEU A 11 -40.62 -0.85 7.46
CA LEU A 11 -39.75 -2.00 7.21
C LEU A 11 -38.93 -1.70 5.95
N LEU A 12 -37.62 -1.56 6.11
CA LEU A 12 -36.68 -1.44 5.00
C LEU A 12 -36.36 -2.84 4.47
N PHE A 13 -36.90 -3.21 3.31
CA PHE A 13 -36.50 -4.42 2.60
C PHE A 13 -35.17 -4.14 1.87
N LEU A 14 -34.08 -4.75 2.34
CA LEU A 14 -32.85 -4.87 1.56
C LEU A 14 -33.10 -5.84 0.40
N PHE A 15 -33.10 -5.32 -0.83
CA PHE A 15 -33.02 -6.14 -2.02
C PHE A 15 -31.54 -6.37 -2.35
N LEU A 16 -31.05 -7.59 -2.11
CA LEU A 16 -29.81 -8.08 -2.70
C LEU A 16 -30.11 -8.39 -4.17
N PHE A 17 -29.72 -7.49 -5.08
CA PHE A 17 -29.63 -7.82 -6.50
C PHE A 17 -28.29 -8.52 -6.73
N ALA A 18 -28.32 -9.85 -6.88
CA ALA A 18 -27.24 -10.56 -7.54
C ALA A 18 -27.42 -10.34 -9.05
N CYS A 19 -26.59 -9.51 -9.66
CA CYS A 19 -26.43 -9.53 -11.11
C CYS A 19 -25.65 -10.80 -11.45
N GLU A 20 -26.30 -11.79 -12.06
CA GLU A 20 -25.60 -12.84 -12.80
C GLU A 20 -24.96 -12.18 -14.03
N GLY A 21 -23.69 -11.80 -13.91
CA GLY A 21 -22.87 -11.38 -15.05
C GLY A 21 -22.74 -12.52 -16.04
N THR A 22 -22.92 -12.22 -17.33
CA THR A 22 -22.69 -13.17 -18.42
C THR A 22 -21.20 -13.48 -18.50
N LYS A 23 -20.79 -14.72 -18.17
CA LYS A 23 -19.41 -15.19 -18.42
C LYS A 23 -19.11 -15.07 -19.91
N THR A 24 -18.22 -14.16 -20.30
CA THR A 24 -17.65 -14.13 -21.65
C THR A 24 -16.76 -15.37 -21.83
N GLU A 25 -16.78 -15.99 -23.01
CA GLU A 25 -16.07 -17.28 -23.28
C GLU A 25 -14.54 -17.21 -23.09
N ASP A 26 -13.97 -16.00 -22.95
CA ASP A 26 -12.52 -15.73 -23.00
C ASP A 26 -11.86 -15.47 -21.62
N CYS A 27 -12.61 -15.38 -20.51
CA CYS A 27 -12.02 -15.22 -19.17
C CYS A 27 -12.70 -16.11 -18.12
N ALA A 28 -11.90 -16.74 -17.26
CA ALA A 28 -12.39 -17.60 -16.18
C ALA A 28 -12.26 -16.88 -14.83
N THR A 29 -13.33 -16.85 -14.05
CA THR A 29 -13.31 -16.41 -12.65
C THR A 29 -12.83 -17.54 -11.75
N THR A 30 -11.93 -17.28 -10.80
CA THR A 30 -11.58 -18.27 -9.78
C THR A 30 -12.70 -18.40 -8.76
N GLU A 31 -13.18 -19.62 -8.55
CA GLU A 31 -14.31 -19.92 -7.65
C GLU A 31 -13.86 -20.14 -6.19
N ASP A 32 -12.57 -20.37 -5.94
CA ASP A 32 -11.95 -20.47 -4.62
C ASP A 32 -10.45 -20.09 -4.67
N GLY A 33 -9.84 -19.95 -3.48
CA GLY A 33 -8.39 -19.77 -3.32
C GLY A 33 -7.92 -18.33 -3.51
N ARG A 34 -6.60 -18.16 -3.51
CA ARG A 34 -5.94 -16.84 -3.57
C ARG A 34 -6.45 -15.99 -4.75
N GLY A 35 -6.98 -14.80 -4.45
CA GLY A 35 -7.59 -13.90 -5.42
C GLY A 35 -9.07 -14.15 -5.70
N HIS A 36 -9.70 -15.14 -5.09
CA HIS A 36 -11.16 -15.30 -5.15
C HIS A 36 -11.86 -14.11 -4.49
N VAL A 37 -12.85 -13.53 -5.18
CA VAL A 37 -13.65 -12.39 -4.68
C VAL A 37 -14.83 -12.94 -3.87
N ILE A 38 -14.81 -12.69 -2.57
CA ILE A 38 -15.82 -13.16 -1.62
C ILE A 38 -17.04 -12.25 -1.64
N SER A 39 -16.83 -10.94 -1.68
CA SER A 39 -17.91 -9.96 -1.71
C SER A 39 -17.50 -8.66 -2.38
N VAL A 40 -18.49 -7.98 -2.95
CA VAL A 40 -18.36 -6.69 -3.60
C VAL A 40 -19.43 -5.76 -3.03
N LEU A 41 -19.02 -4.60 -2.55
CA LEU A 41 -19.89 -3.53 -2.08
C LEU A 41 -19.71 -2.30 -2.97
N PRO A 42 -20.73 -1.92 -3.77
CA PRO A 42 -20.73 -0.64 -4.48
C PRO A 42 -20.75 0.53 -3.49
N MET A 43 -19.77 1.43 -3.61
CA MET A 43 -19.60 2.60 -2.75
C MET A 43 -20.16 3.90 -3.36
N GLY A 44 -20.62 3.83 -4.62
CA GLY A 44 -21.17 4.95 -5.38
C GLY A 44 -20.24 5.43 -6.49
N THR A 45 -20.58 6.59 -7.08
CA THR A 45 -19.82 7.22 -8.15
C THR A 45 -19.28 8.57 -7.67
N ILE A 46 -18.01 8.85 -7.95
CA ILE A 46 -17.35 10.15 -7.71
C ILE A 46 -17.21 10.84 -9.06
N SER A 47 -17.70 12.08 -9.19
CA SER A 47 -17.69 12.76 -10.50
C SER A 47 -16.32 13.33 -10.88
N ALA A 48 -16.03 13.38 -12.17
CA ALA A 48 -14.83 14.01 -12.72
C ALA A 48 -14.73 15.48 -12.29
N ASN A 49 -15.86 16.21 -12.31
CA ASN A 49 -15.91 17.60 -11.86
C ASN A 49 -15.50 17.76 -10.39
N PHE A 50 -15.95 16.86 -9.51
CA PHE A 50 -15.53 16.90 -8.11
C PHE A 50 -14.02 16.67 -7.96
N LEU A 51 -13.46 15.75 -8.74
CA LEU A 51 -12.02 15.47 -8.76
C LEU A 51 -11.23 16.67 -9.29
N ASP A 52 -11.71 17.33 -10.34
CA ASP A 52 -11.09 18.53 -10.92
C ASP A 52 -11.12 19.70 -9.93
N ASP A 53 -12.29 19.96 -9.32
CA ASP A 53 -12.45 20.96 -8.25
C ASP A 53 -11.53 20.67 -7.07
N PHE A 54 -11.40 19.40 -6.64
CA PHE A 54 -10.50 19.00 -5.55
C PHE A 54 -9.03 19.33 -5.87
N LEU A 55 -8.57 19.05 -7.09
CA LEU A 55 -7.20 19.39 -7.52
C LEU A 55 -7.00 20.91 -7.52
N ALA A 56 -7.94 21.66 -8.07
CA ALA A 56 -7.89 23.12 -8.13
C ALA A 56 -7.89 23.76 -6.73
N ASP A 57 -8.81 23.36 -5.85
CA ASP A 57 -8.97 23.90 -4.50
C ASP A 57 -7.76 23.65 -3.61
N ASN A 58 -7.04 22.55 -3.84
CA ASN A 58 -5.83 22.19 -3.09
C ASN A 58 -4.53 22.59 -3.82
N ASN A 59 -4.62 23.29 -4.96
CA ASN A 59 -3.49 23.68 -5.80
C ASN A 59 -2.56 22.49 -6.12
N ILE A 60 -3.18 21.35 -6.44
CA ILE A 60 -2.52 20.10 -6.78
C ILE A 60 -2.52 19.96 -8.30
N ASP A 61 -1.33 19.79 -8.88
CA ASP A 61 -1.17 19.40 -10.28
C ASP A 61 -0.61 17.97 -10.32
N ILE A 62 -1.45 17.00 -10.69
CA ILE A 62 -1.05 15.60 -10.89
C ILE A 62 -0.71 15.29 -12.36
N GLY A 63 -0.66 16.30 -13.23
CA GLY A 63 -0.31 16.16 -14.65
C GLY A 63 -1.39 15.49 -15.49
N VAL A 64 -2.58 15.25 -14.94
CA VAL A 64 -3.73 14.66 -15.63
C VAL A 64 -5.02 15.37 -15.25
N ASN A 65 -5.94 15.52 -16.21
CA ASN A 65 -7.24 16.14 -15.98
C ASN A 65 -8.32 15.04 -15.94
N PRO A 66 -9.12 14.94 -14.87
CA PRO A 66 -10.22 13.99 -14.79
C PRO A 66 -11.17 14.10 -15.99
N SER A 67 -11.41 12.98 -16.68
CA SER A 67 -12.31 12.91 -17.84
C SER A 67 -13.50 11.97 -17.63
N TYR A 68 -13.38 11.04 -16.69
CA TYR A 68 -14.39 10.05 -16.34
C TYR A 68 -14.88 10.26 -14.91
N ASP A 69 -16.19 10.16 -14.71
CA ASP A 69 -16.74 9.82 -13.41
C ASP A 69 -16.20 8.43 -13.00
N VAL A 70 -16.13 8.13 -11.71
CA VAL A 70 -15.49 6.91 -11.22
C VAL A 70 -16.44 6.13 -10.32
N LYS A 71 -16.81 4.93 -10.74
CA LYS A 71 -17.51 3.94 -9.92
C LYS A 71 -16.53 3.33 -8.93
N VAL A 72 -16.90 3.31 -7.66
CA VAL A 72 -16.08 2.80 -6.57
C VAL A 72 -16.68 1.53 -6.00
N TYR A 73 -15.85 0.51 -5.81
CA TYR A 73 -16.21 -0.74 -5.18
C TYR A 73 -15.25 -1.06 -4.04
N SER A 74 -15.80 -1.50 -2.92
CA SER A 74 -15.04 -2.16 -1.86
C SER A 74 -15.18 -3.66 -2.06
N ILE A 75 -14.06 -4.39 -2.06
CA ILE A 75 -14.07 -5.85 -2.24
C ILE A 75 -13.40 -6.55 -1.06
N VAL A 76 -13.84 -7.78 -0.81
CA VAL A 76 -13.17 -8.74 0.08
C VAL A 76 -12.67 -9.90 -0.77
N TYR A 77 -11.41 -10.28 -0.62
CA TYR A 77 -10.78 -11.36 -1.37
C TYR A 77 -9.98 -12.31 -0.47
N GLU A 78 -9.83 -13.56 -0.93
CA GLU A 78 -9.01 -14.56 -0.27
C GLU A 78 -7.51 -14.35 -0.56
N THR A 79 -6.70 -14.47 0.47
CA THR A 79 -5.23 -14.42 0.43
C THR A 79 -4.65 -15.38 1.49
N ILE A 80 -3.38 -15.25 1.84
CA ILE A 80 -2.70 -16.06 2.85
C ILE A 80 -1.89 -15.19 3.83
N ASP A 81 -1.60 -15.71 5.02
CA ASP A 81 -0.57 -15.15 5.90
C ASP A 81 0.80 -15.81 5.70
N TRP A 82 1.81 -15.33 6.45
CA TRP A 82 3.20 -15.81 6.35
C TRP A 82 3.39 -17.27 6.78
N ASN A 83 2.39 -17.90 7.40
CA ASN A 83 2.39 -19.35 7.68
C ASN A 83 1.73 -20.15 6.55
N GLY A 84 1.14 -19.47 5.56
CA GLY A 84 0.37 -20.08 4.47
C GLY A 84 -1.09 -20.35 4.82
N ASP A 85 -1.57 -19.87 5.98
CA ASP A 85 -2.97 -20.06 6.37
C ASP A 85 -3.87 -19.13 5.52
N PRO A 86 -5.01 -19.62 5.02
CA PRO A 86 -5.97 -18.77 4.29
C PRO A 86 -6.48 -17.63 5.16
N ARG A 87 -6.48 -16.43 4.59
CA ARG A 87 -6.98 -15.19 5.21
C ARG A 87 -7.88 -14.43 4.26
N GLN A 88 -8.60 -13.46 4.80
CA GLN A 88 -9.36 -12.49 4.01
C GLN A 88 -8.72 -11.11 4.15
N ALA A 89 -8.60 -10.42 3.02
CA ALA A 89 -8.19 -9.03 2.94
C ALA A 89 -9.22 -8.21 2.16
N SER A 90 -9.13 -6.89 2.26
CA SER A 90 -9.99 -5.97 1.52
C SER A 90 -9.19 -4.97 0.70
N GLY A 91 -9.87 -4.30 -0.22
CA GLY A 91 -9.32 -3.24 -1.03
C GLY A 91 -10.41 -2.51 -1.81
N ALA A 92 -10.05 -1.38 -2.41
CA ALA A 92 -10.93 -0.66 -3.31
C ALA A 92 -10.58 -0.90 -4.78
N ILE A 93 -11.61 -0.96 -5.63
CA ILE A 93 -11.51 -0.94 -7.09
C ILE A 93 -12.21 0.33 -7.59
N TYR A 94 -11.52 1.07 -8.44
CA TYR A 94 -11.96 2.32 -9.06
C TYR A 94 -12.09 2.08 -10.56
N VAL A 95 -13.31 2.18 -11.08
CA VAL A 95 -13.64 1.88 -12.47
C VAL A 95 -14.11 3.17 -13.16
N PRO A 96 -13.54 3.54 -14.33
CA PRO A 96 -14.05 4.64 -15.13
C PRO A 96 -15.52 4.37 -15.49
N ASP A 97 -16.38 5.36 -15.26
CA ASP A 97 -17.78 5.32 -15.65
C ASP A 97 -17.88 5.69 -17.15
N ASP A 98 -17.58 4.71 -18.00
CA ASP A 98 -17.74 4.78 -19.45
C ASP A 98 -18.66 3.64 -19.91
N ASP A 99 -19.62 3.98 -20.76
CA ASP A 99 -20.55 3.02 -21.37
C ASP A 99 -19.93 2.32 -22.60
N ASN A 100 -18.72 2.71 -23.01
CA ASN A 100 -18.01 2.12 -24.14
C ASN A 100 -17.33 0.79 -23.77
N SER A 101 -17.99 -0.32 -24.12
CA SER A 101 -17.51 -1.69 -23.91
C SER A 101 -16.26 -2.06 -24.73
N ASP A 102 -15.86 -1.26 -25.71
CA ASP A 102 -14.69 -1.56 -26.56
C ASP A 102 -13.37 -1.08 -25.93
N ILE A 103 -13.42 -0.28 -24.87
CA ILE A 103 -12.22 0.23 -24.20
C ILE A 103 -11.60 -0.86 -23.34
N LYS A 104 -10.30 -1.10 -23.57
CA LYS A 104 -9.50 -1.98 -22.74
C LYS A 104 -8.64 -1.16 -21.80
N TYR A 105 -8.82 -1.36 -20.50
CA TYR A 105 -8.16 -0.57 -19.48
C TYR A 105 -6.84 -1.20 -19.03
N PRO A 106 -5.77 -0.41 -18.83
CA PRO A 106 -4.63 -0.83 -18.02
C PRO A 106 -5.02 -0.90 -16.53
N LEU A 107 -4.35 -1.77 -15.78
CA LEU A 107 -4.44 -1.81 -14.31
C LEU A 107 -3.43 -0.84 -13.69
N TYR A 108 -3.89 -0.06 -12.72
CA TYR A 108 -3.06 0.83 -11.88
C TYR A 108 -3.16 0.37 -10.42
N SER A 109 -2.12 -0.28 -9.92
CA SER A 109 -2.05 -0.79 -8.54
C SER A 109 -1.35 0.20 -7.63
N SER A 110 -2.15 0.92 -6.82
CA SER A 110 -1.72 1.88 -5.82
C SER A 110 -1.52 1.25 -4.45
N HIS A 111 -0.35 1.44 -3.88
CA HIS A 111 0.00 0.96 -2.55
C HIS A 111 0.12 2.16 -1.60
N HIS A 112 -0.73 2.19 -0.57
CA HIS A 112 -0.75 3.29 0.39
C HIS A 112 0.47 3.28 1.33
N GLY A 113 0.76 4.44 1.92
CA GLY A 113 1.76 4.58 2.98
C GLY A 113 1.30 3.97 4.32
N THR A 114 2.04 4.24 5.39
CA THR A 114 1.78 3.61 6.69
C THR A 114 0.37 3.86 7.21
N GLU A 115 -0.39 2.78 7.42
CA GLU A 115 -1.68 2.80 8.09
C GLU A 115 -1.68 1.82 9.26
N SER A 116 -1.87 2.33 10.48
CA SER A 116 -1.97 1.50 11.69
C SER A 116 -3.40 1.42 12.24
N LYS A 117 -4.30 2.30 11.77
CA LYS A 117 -5.71 2.26 12.11
C LYS A 117 -6.45 1.48 11.02
N ARG A 118 -7.02 0.32 11.35
CA ARG A 118 -7.60 -0.61 10.35
C ARG A 118 -8.64 0.04 9.45
N THR A 119 -9.43 0.97 9.99
CA THR A 119 -10.50 1.63 9.23
C THR A 119 -10.00 2.75 8.32
N ASN A 120 -8.69 3.03 8.30
CA ASN A 120 -8.11 4.18 7.63
C ASN A 120 -7.57 3.85 6.24
N VAL A 121 -8.36 3.07 5.49
CA VAL A 121 -7.97 2.44 4.23
C VAL A 121 -9.03 2.64 3.16
N ALA A 122 -8.69 2.34 1.90
CA ALA A 122 -9.47 2.68 0.73
C ALA A 122 -10.83 1.95 0.66
N SER A 123 -10.89 0.70 1.11
CA SER A 123 -12.16 -0.08 1.12
C SER A 123 -13.23 0.48 2.07
N VAL A 124 -12.83 1.32 3.04
CA VAL A 124 -13.70 1.96 4.03
C VAL A 124 -13.92 3.44 3.69
N ALA A 125 -12.87 4.15 3.31
CA ALA A 125 -12.88 5.55 2.94
C ALA A 125 -12.22 5.73 1.56
N PRO A 126 -13.00 5.74 0.46
CA PRO A 126 -12.47 5.70 -0.91
C PRO A 126 -11.42 6.75 -1.27
N LEU A 127 -11.46 7.94 -0.65
CA LEU A 127 -10.45 8.98 -0.88
C LEU A 127 -9.06 8.62 -0.31
N ARG A 128 -8.91 7.54 0.47
CA ARG A 128 -7.61 7.04 0.92
C ARG A 128 -6.77 6.45 -0.23
N GLY A 129 -7.41 5.92 -1.28
CA GLY A 129 -6.76 5.50 -2.52
C GLY A 129 -6.83 6.58 -3.60
N PHE A 130 -6.55 7.84 -3.24
CA PHE A 130 -6.79 9.00 -4.11
C PHE A 130 -6.10 8.88 -5.47
N ASP A 131 -4.85 8.42 -5.52
CA ASP A 131 -4.07 8.30 -6.76
C ASP A 131 -4.63 7.22 -7.70
N ALA A 132 -5.13 6.09 -7.16
CA ALA A 132 -5.86 5.11 -7.95
C ALA A 132 -7.20 5.66 -8.46
N LEU A 133 -7.92 6.43 -7.63
CA LEU A 133 -9.15 7.13 -8.00
C LEU A 133 -8.92 8.14 -9.14
N PHE A 134 -7.89 8.98 -9.03
CA PHE A 134 -7.50 9.93 -10.07
C PHE A 134 -6.99 9.24 -11.33
N SER A 135 -6.29 8.12 -11.21
CA SER A 135 -5.88 7.33 -12.36
C SER A 135 -7.10 6.72 -13.07
N ALA A 136 -8.12 6.29 -12.31
CA ALA A 136 -9.36 5.81 -12.89
C ALA A 136 -10.12 6.91 -13.64
N SER A 137 -10.13 8.15 -13.14
CA SER A 137 -10.77 9.26 -13.86
C SER A 137 -10.11 9.60 -15.19
N VAL A 138 -8.94 9.03 -15.49
CA VAL A 138 -8.21 9.21 -16.76
C VAL A 138 -8.01 7.89 -17.51
N GLY A 139 -8.87 6.91 -17.24
CA GLY A 139 -9.03 5.68 -18.02
C GLY A 139 -8.04 4.57 -17.65
N TYR A 140 -7.76 4.40 -16.37
CA TYR A 140 -7.18 3.16 -15.82
C TYR A 140 -8.26 2.43 -15.02
N ILE A 141 -8.13 1.13 -14.78
CA ILE A 141 -8.78 0.52 -13.62
C ILE A 141 -7.81 0.65 -12.45
N GLY A 142 -8.16 1.51 -11.50
CA GLY A 142 -7.37 1.78 -10.31
C GLY A 142 -7.70 0.78 -9.21
N ILE A 143 -6.70 0.32 -8.47
CA ILE A 143 -6.90 -0.52 -7.29
C ILE A 143 -6.05 -0.05 -6.13
N SER A 144 -6.57 -0.20 -4.92
CA SER A 144 -5.85 0.10 -3.68
C SER A 144 -6.13 -1.01 -2.66
N PRO A 145 -5.25 -2.02 -2.54
CA PRO A 145 -5.34 -3.01 -1.46
C PRO A 145 -5.16 -2.31 -0.11
N ASP A 146 -5.95 -2.71 0.89
CA ASP A 146 -5.79 -2.20 2.26
C ASP A 146 -4.58 -2.83 2.98
N PHE A 147 -3.99 -3.88 2.40
CA PHE A 147 -3.06 -4.82 3.03
C PHE A 147 -3.68 -5.73 4.10
N LEU A 148 -3.07 -6.90 4.27
CA LEU A 148 -3.43 -7.85 5.32
C LEU A 148 -3.26 -7.20 6.71
N GLY A 149 -4.16 -7.50 7.65
CA GLY A 149 -4.20 -6.90 8.98
C GLY A 149 -4.85 -5.51 9.09
N LEU A 150 -5.29 -4.94 7.96
CA LEU A 150 -6.05 -3.70 7.87
C LEU A 150 -7.40 -3.93 7.19
N GLY A 151 -8.26 -2.90 7.16
CA GLY A 151 -9.62 -3.02 6.66
C GLY A 151 -10.41 -4.06 7.44
N ILE A 152 -10.97 -5.05 6.73
CA ILE A 152 -11.74 -6.15 7.33
C ILE A 152 -10.87 -7.22 7.99
N SER A 153 -9.55 -7.24 7.70
CA SER A 153 -8.61 -8.23 8.21
C SER A 153 -8.27 -7.95 9.68
N THR A 154 -9.03 -8.55 10.58
CA THR A 154 -8.95 -8.31 12.03
C THR A 154 -8.27 -9.43 12.82
N ASP A 155 -8.15 -10.62 12.22
CA ASP A 155 -7.63 -11.85 12.82
C ASP A 155 -6.10 -11.98 12.73
N VAL A 156 -5.47 -11.10 11.95
CA VAL A 156 -4.02 -10.99 11.83
C VAL A 156 -3.58 -9.53 11.96
N PHE A 157 -2.28 -9.34 12.21
CA PHE A 157 -1.68 -8.01 12.22
C PHE A 157 -1.07 -7.71 10.83
N HIS A 158 -0.86 -6.43 10.55
CA HIS A 158 -0.27 -6.00 9.29
C HIS A 158 1.25 -6.19 9.26
N PRO A 159 1.82 -6.95 8.31
CA PRO A 159 3.26 -7.21 8.21
C PRO A 159 4.03 -5.98 7.68
N TYR A 160 4.08 -4.93 8.51
CA TYR A 160 4.65 -3.62 8.21
C TYR A 160 6.14 -3.71 7.83
N ILE A 161 6.50 -3.22 6.64
CA ILE A 161 7.88 -3.27 6.10
C ILE A 161 8.48 -4.69 6.15
N HIS A 162 7.66 -5.67 5.76
CA HIS A 162 8.08 -7.06 5.54
C HIS A 162 7.61 -7.51 4.15
N ARG A 163 8.50 -8.18 3.38
CA ARG A 163 8.27 -8.44 1.94
C ARG A 163 7.02 -9.26 1.65
N PHE A 164 6.56 -10.03 2.63
CA PHE A 164 5.35 -10.84 2.55
C PHE A 164 4.09 -10.02 2.20
N VAL A 165 4.05 -8.73 2.52
CA VAL A 165 2.94 -7.82 2.13
C VAL A 165 2.62 -7.88 0.62
N ALA A 166 3.63 -8.16 -0.21
CA ALA A 166 3.48 -8.32 -1.66
C ALA A 166 2.52 -9.45 -2.05
N GLU A 167 2.42 -10.53 -1.26
CA GLU A 167 1.55 -11.67 -1.55
C GLU A 167 0.07 -11.26 -1.57
N GLY A 168 -0.35 -10.43 -0.60
CA GLY A 168 -1.72 -9.88 -0.55
C GLY A 168 -2.00 -8.91 -1.70
N VAL A 169 -1.00 -8.12 -2.10
CA VAL A 169 -1.13 -7.23 -3.27
C VAL A 169 -1.30 -8.02 -4.57
N VAL A 170 -0.52 -9.08 -4.79
CA VAL A 170 -0.68 -9.97 -5.94
C VAL A 170 -2.09 -10.56 -5.98
N ASP A 171 -2.63 -10.95 -4.81
CA ASP A 171 -3.99 -11.48 -4.72
C ASP A 171 -5.06 -10.42 -4.96
N MET A 172 -4.85 -9.15 -4.58
CA MET A 172 -5.72 -8.05 -4.99
C MET A 172 -5.72 -7.86 -6.51
N ILE A 173 -4.58 -8.00 -7.18
CA ILE A 173 -4.49 -7.93 -8.65
C ILE A 173 -5.25 -9.11 -9.30
N ARG A 174 -5.11 -10.34 -8.77
CA ARG A 174 -5.92 -11.50 -9.18
C ARG A 174 -7.42 -11.25 -8.98
N ALA A 175 -7.81 -10.78 -7.79
CA ALA A 175 -9.19 -10.45 -7.45
C ALA A 175 -9.79 -9.39 -8.36
N THR A 176 -8.98 -8.41 -8.77
CA THR A 176 -9.41 -7.37 -9.71
C THR A 176 -9.62 -7.95 -11.11
N LYS A 177 -8.76 -8.85 -11.59
CA LYS A 177 -8.99 -9.56 -12.86
C LYS A 177 -10.28 -10.39 -12.82
N ASN A 178 -10.54 -11.09 -11.71
CA ASN A 178 -11.78 -11.84 -11.50
C ASN A 178 -13.01 -10.91 -11.49
N PHE A 179 -12.92 -9.79 -10.77
CA PHE A 179 -13.97 -8.76 -10.75
C PHE A 179 -14.23 -8.20 -12.14
N ALA A 180 -13.18 -7.86 -12.89
CA ALA A 180 -13.30 -7.33 -14.24
C ALA A 180 -14.01 -8.32 -15.17
N CYS A 181 -13.59 -9.59 -15.13
CA CYS A 181 -14.23 -10.67 -15.89
C CYS A 181 -15.73 -10.83 -15.56
N GLY A 182 -16.08 -10.81 -14.28
CA GLY A 182 -17.48 -10.93 -13.83
C GLY A 182 -18.36 -9.70 -14.10
N ASN A 183 -17.78 -8.57 -14.47
CA ASN A 183 -18.48 -7.30 -14.72
C ASN A 183 -18.29 -6.79 -16.17
N ASP A 184 -17.89 -7.67 -17.09
CA ASP A 184 -17.66 -7.35 -18.51
C ASP A 184 -16.66 -6.20 -18.76
N LEU A 185 -15.72 -5.99 -17.84
CA LEU A 185 -14.67 -4.98 -17.97
C LEU A 185 -13.46 -5.58 -18.72
N GLN A 186 -13.05 -4.93 -19.79
CA GLN A 186 -11.93 -5.39 -20.61
C GLN A 186 -10.61 -4.79 -20.11
N LEU A 187 -9.59 -5.64 -19.94
CA LEU A 187 -8.22 -5.23 -19.60
C LEU A 187 -7.28 -5.35 -20.81
N ASN A 188 -6.25 -4.50 -20.89
CA ASN A 188 -5.26 -4.50 -21.99
C ASN A 188 -3.90 -5.15 -21.61
N ASP A 189 -3.89 -5.93 -20.53
CA ASP A 189 -2.74 -6.60 -19.90
C ASP A 189 -1.63 -5.69 -19.35
N GLN A 190 -1.72 -4.36 -19.52
CA GLN A 190 -0.75 -3.47 -18.90
C GLN A 190 -0.98 -3.36 -17.39
N LEU A 191 0.08 -3.59 -16.61
CA LEU A 191 0.08 -3.45 -15.16
C LEU A 191 1.08 -2.37 -14.73
N PHE A 192 0.57 -1.31 -14.11
CA PHE A 192 1.35 -0.24 -13.52
C PHE A 192 1.33 -0.36 -12.00
N LEU A 193 2.50 -0.30 -11.37
CA LEU A 193 2.63 -0.41 -9.91
C LEU A 193 3.15 0.92 -9.36
N VAL A 194 2.55 1.42 -8.28
CA VAL A 194 2.94 2.71 -7.69
C VAL A 194 2.63 2.74 -6.20
N GLY A 195 3.41 3.51 -5.45
CA GLY A 195 3.14 3.73 -4.04
C GLY A 195 4.20 4.61 -3.39
N TYR A 196 3.85 5.18 -2.24
CA TYR A 196 4.68 6.15 -1.54
C TYR A 196 4.94 5.75 -0.08
N SER A 197 6.12 6.05 0.46
CA SER A 197 6.51 5.68 1.84
C SER A 197 6.55 4.16 2.03
N GLU A 198 5.81 3.59 2.99
CA GLU A 198 5.58 2.13 3.02
C GLU A 198 5.09 1.60 1.67
N GLY A 199 4.16 2.30 1.02
CA GLY A 199 3.68 1.95 -0.31
C GLY A 199 4.79 1.89 -1.35
N GLY A 200 5.85 2.69 -1.20
CA GLY A 200 7.04 2.62 -2.04
C GLY A 200 7.85 1.34 -1.79
N TYR A 201 7.98 0.92 -0.54
CA TYR A 201 8.57 -0.39 -0.21
C TYR A 201 7.71 -1.54 -0.77
N VAL A 202 6.39 -1.51 -0.53
CA VAL A 202 5.43 -2.51 -1.01
C VAL A 202 5.45 -2.61 -2.53
N THR A 203 5.50 -1.48 -3.24
CA THR A 203 5.57 -1.44 -4.72
C THR A 203 6.78 -2.18 -5.26
N MET A 204 7.96 -1.92 -4.68
CA MET A 204 9.19 -2.61 -5.06
C MET A 204 9.13 -4.11 -4.71
N ALA A 205 8.59 -4.45 -3.53
CA ALA A 205 8.40 -5.83 -3.08
C ALA A 205 7.44 -6.60 -4.00
N THR A 206 6.32 -6.01 -4.39
CA THR A 206 5.33 -6.56 -5.32
C THR A 206 5.92 -6.76 -6.70
N HIS A 207 6.66 -5.77 -7.22
CA HIS A 207 7.32 -5.90 -8.52
C HIS A 207 8.29 -7.08 -8.52
N LYS A 208 9.20 -7.15 -7.53
CA LYS A 208 10.13 -8.27 -7.36
C LYS A 208 9.39 -9.61 -7.26
N THR A 209 8.36 -9.68 -6.42
CA THR A 209 7.57 -10.90 -6.19
C THR A 209 6.88 -11.38 -7.47
N ILE A 210 6.29 -10.47 -8.25
CA ILE A 210 5.68 -10.81 -9.54
C ILE A 210 6.72 -11.41 -10.47
N GLU A 211 7.88 -10.76 -10.66
CA GLU A 211 8.87 -11.24 -11.62
C GLU A 211 9.57 -12.54 -11.20
N GLU A 212 9.70 -12.80 -9.88
CA GLU A 212 10.33 -14.01 -9.35
C GLU A 212 9.38 -15.21 -9.25
N LYS A 213 8.10 -14.98 -8.93
CA LYS A 213 7.15 -16.06 -8.59
C LYS A 213 5.92 -16.15 -9.50
N TYR A 214 5.50 -15.03 -10.11
CA TYR A 214 4.21 -14.93 -10.79
C TYR A 214 4.33 -14.36 -12.21
N SER A 215 5.50 -14.52 -12.85
CA SER A 215 5.76 -13.98 -14.19
C SER A 215 4.93 -14.64 -15.28
N ASP A 216 4.41 -15.85 -15.02
CA ASP A 216 3.51 -16.56 -15.92
C ASP A 216 2.06 -16.03 -15.84
N GLU A 217 1.72 -15.28 -14.80
CA GLU A 217 0.38 -14.70 -14.59
C GLU A 217 0.32 -13.20 -14.88
N PHE A 218 1.42 -12.49 -14.61
CA PHE A 218 1.48 -11.03 -14.68
C PHE A 218 2.79 -10.56 -15.31
N THR A 219 2.69 -9.54 -16.16
CA THR A 219 3.84 -8.79 -16.66
C THR A 219 3.69 -7.36 -16.20
N VAL A 220 4.67 -6.86 -15.43
CA VAL A 220 4.72 -5.46 -15.02
C VAL A 220 5.09 -4.62 -16.26
N THR A 221 4.31 -3.59 -16.54
CA THR A 221 4.61 -2.62 -17.62
C THR A 221 5.63 -1.59 -17.15
N ALA A 222 5.41 -1.04 -15.96
CA ALA A 222 6.29 -0.06 -15.31
C ALA A 222 5.97 0.03 -13.82
N SER A 223 6.97 0.41 -13.04
CA SER A 223 6.87 0.48 -11.58
C SER A 223 7.44 1.80 -11.06
N ALA A 224 6.68 2.48 -10.19
CA ALA A 224 7.09 3.71 -9.52
C ALA A 224 7.07 3.54 -7.97
N PRO A 225 8.07 2.86 -7.39
CA PRO A 225 8.30 2.82 -5.94
C PRO A 225 8.85 4.17 -5.46
N MET A 226 8.12 4.91 -4.61
CA MET A 226 8.48 6.28 -4.23
C MET A 226 8.73 6.42 -2.73
N ALA A 227 9.81 7.12 -2.37
CA ALA A 227 10.21 7.37 -0.98
C ALA A 227 10.11 6.15 -0.04
N GLY A 228 10.46 4.95 -0.52
CA GLY A 228 10.38 3.71 0.26
C GLY A 228 11.70 3.31 0.92
N PRO A 229 11.69 2.69 2.11
CA PRO A 229 12.88 2.12 2.74
C PRO A 229 13.30 0.81 2.04
N HIS A 230 13.70 0.89 0.77
CA HIS A 230 14.04 -0.28 -0.05
C HIS A 230 15.19 -1.11 0.55
N ASP A 231 16.13 -0.43 1.21
CA ASP A 231 17.15 -1.02 2.09
C ASP A 231 16.76 -0.77 3.55
N ILE A 232 16.17 -1.80 4.18
CA ILE A 232 15.71 -1.71 5.57
C ILE A 232 16.89 -1.57 6.53
N SER A 233 18.04 -2.17 6.19
CA SER A 233 19.24 -2.09 7.02
C SER A 233 19.82 -0.67 7.02
N ALA A 234 19.89 -0.02 5.86
CA ALA A 234 20.31 1.37 5.75
C ALA A 234 19.34 2.32 6.47
N GLN A 235 18.03 2.09 6.33
CA GLN A 235 17.01 2.85 7.05
C GLN A 235 17.18 2.73 8.57
N ALA A 236 17.31 1.50 9.09
CA ALA A 236 17.45 1.24 10.52
C ALA A 236 18.74 1.85 11.09
N ASN A 237 19.87 1.67 10.39
CA ASN A 237 21.14 2.30 10.77
C ASN A 237 21.03 3.83 10.84
N TRP A 238 20.36 4.45 9.87
CA TRP A 238 20.15 5.89 9.88
C TRP A 238 19.32 6.33 11.08
N VAL A 239 18.10 5.77 11.25
CA VAL A 239 17.19 6.16 12.35
C VAL A 239 17.83 5.98 13.72
N LEU A 240 18.45 4.82 13.97
CA LEU A 240 19.05 4.51 15.28
C LEU A 240 20.29 5.37 15.58
N SER A 241 20.89 6.01 14.57
CA SER A 241 22.03 6.91 14.74
C SER A 241 21.65 8.37 15.04
N LEU A 242 20.37 8.71 14.91
CA LEU A 242 19.87 10.05 15.21
C LEU A 242 19.78 10.29 16.72
N ASP A 243 19.89 11.55 17.13
CA ASP A 243 19.57 11.94 18.52
C ASP A 243 18.05 11.84 18.78
N SER A 244 17.26 12.27 17.79
CA SER A 244 15.80 12.27 17.86
C SER A 244 15.19 11.97 16.50
N PHE A 245 14.07 11.25 16.51
CA PHE A 245 13.26 10.92 15.35
C PHE A 245 11.79 11.26 15.62
N SER A 246 11.18 12.07 14.77
CA SER A 246 9.84 12.63 15.00
C SER A 246 8.70 11.62 14.84
N ALA A 247 8.96 10.44 14.29
CA ALA A 247 7.97 9.39 14.05
C ALA A 247 8.32 8.05 14.76
N PRO A 248 8.42 8.04 16.11
CA PRO A 248 8.83 6.84 16.86
C PRO A 248 7.87 5.64 16.72
N GLY A 249 6.63 5.86 16.27
CA GLY A 249 5.65 4.80 15.99
C GLY A 249 6.08 3.83 14.89
N TYR A 250 6.97 4.23 13.97
CA TYR A 250 7.48 3.26 12.98
C TYR A 250 8.34 2.17 13.63
N ALA A 251 9.08 2.52 14.69
CA ALA A 251 9.94 1.58 15.40
C ALA A 251 9.14 0.45 16.06
N GLY A 252 8.08 0.80 16.79
CA GLY A 252 7.24 -0.20 17.45
C GLY A 252 6.49 -1.07 16.44
N TYR A 253 6.07 -0.51 15.30
CA TYR A 253 5.39 -1.28 14.26
C TYR A 253 6.31 -2.32 13.60
N ILE A 254 7.56 -1.92 13.30
CA ILE A 254 8.59 -2.87 12.81
C ILE A 254 8.86 -3.94 13.87
N ALA A 255 9.04 -3.56 15.13
CA ALA A 255 9.30 -4.53 16.19
C ALA A 255 8.17 -5.55 16.34
N LYS A 256 6.90 -5.09 16.36
CA LYS A 256 5.73 -5.98 16.39
C LYS A 256 5.72 -6.94 15.20
N THR A 257 6.03 -6.43 14.01
CA THR A 257 6.05 -7.23 12.79
C THR A 257 7.08 -8.35 12.86
N TYR A 258 8.33 -8.01 13.17
CA TYR A 258 9.42 -8.98 13.14
C TYR A 258 9.33 -9.96 14.32
N LEU A 259 8.94 -9.51 15.52
CA LEU A 259 8.71 -10.42 16.65
C LEU A 259 7.59 -11.42 16.38
N THR A 260 6.50 -10.99 15.73
CA THR A 260 5.37 -11.88 15.47
C THR A 260 5.67 -12.88 14.35
N ILE A 261 6.33 -12.45 13.27
CA ILE A 261 6.63 -13.33 12.13
C ILE A 261 7.75 -14.31 12.46
N TYR A 262 8.84 -13.83 13.04
CA TYR A 262 10.04 -14.64 13.26
C TYR A 262 10.00 -15.40 14.59
N GLN A 263 9.12 -15.02 15.53
CA GLN A 263 8.94 -15.70 16.83
C GLN A 263 10.25 -15.89 17.60
N TRP A 264 11.12 -14.88 17.56
CA TRP A 264 12.36 -14.88 18.34
C TRP A 264 12.07 -14.96 19.84
N ASP A 265 13.00 -15.52 20.61
CA ASP A 265 12.96 -15.52 22.07
C ASP A 265 13.34 -14.12 22.62
N LYS A 266 12.49 -13.14 22.30
CA LYS A 266 12.63 -11.73 22.62
C LYS A 266 11.27 -11.09 22.86
N THR A 267 11.27 -9.99 23.58
CA THR A 267 10.11 -9.18 23.93
C THR A 267 10.36 -7.71 23.58
N TYR A 268 9.32 -6.87 23.65
CA TYR A 268 9.50 -5.43 23.45
C TYR A 268 10.47 -4.81 24.47
N SER A 269 10.60 -5.38 25.67
CA SER A 269 11.53 -4.88 26.69
C SER A 269 12.99 -5.10 26.35
N ASP A 270 13.31 -6.00 25.40
CA ASP A 270 14.66 -6.18 24.88
C ASP A 270 15.06 -5.05 23.91
N TYR A 271 14.08 -4.36 23.31
CA TYR A 271 14.31 -3.28 22.34
C TYR A 271 14.03 -1.90 22.92
N PHE A 272 12.99 -1.76 23.72
CA PHE A 272 12.45 -0.47 24.18
C PHE A 272 12.50 -0.34 25.70
N GLN A 273 12.69 0.89 26.17
CA GLN A 273 12.66 1.22 27.59
C GLN A 273 11.23 1.32 28.13
N SER A 274 11.09 1.18 29.45
CA SER A 274 9.84 1.48 30.15
C SER A 274 9.59 3.00 30.17
N PRO A 275 8.34 3.50 30.02
CA PRO A 275 7.08 2.74 29.95
C PRO A 275 6.65 2.37 28.52
N TYR A 276 7.53 2.48 27.52
CA TYR A 276 7.15 2.34 26.11
C TYR A 276 7.00 0.88 25.70
N ALA A 277 7.88 0.00 26.17
CA ALA A 277 7.82 -1.43 25.87
C ALA A 277 6.47 -2.06 26.24
N GLU A 278 5.91 -1.66 27.38
CA GLU A 278 4.67 -2.20 27.93
C GLU A 278 3.42 -1.73 27.17
N LYS A 279 3.54 -0.70 26.34
CA LYS A 279 2.42 -0.16 25.54
C LYS A 279 2.31 -0.77 24.15
N MET A 280 3.32 -1.48 23.65
CA MET A 280 3.44 -1.80 22.22
C MET A 280 2.23 -2.58 21.67
N ASP A 281 1.78 -3.63 22.34
CA ASP A 281 0.64 -4.42 21.83
C ASP A 281 -0.65 -3.59 21.71
N ASP A 282 -0.92 -2.73 22.71
CA ASP A 282 -2.09 -1.84 22.76
C ASP A 282 -2.00 -0.70 21.74
N LEU A 283 -0.80 -0.25 21.39
CA LEU A 283 -0.62 0.82 20.41
C LEU A 283 -0.92 0.35 18.99
N TYR A 284 -0.61 -0.90 18.66
CA TYR A 284 -0.80 -1.47 17.31
C TYR A 284 -1.95 -2.49 17.26
N ASP A 285 -3.01 -2.30 18.05
CA ASP A 285 -4.22 -3.13 18.04
C ASP A 285 -5.16 -2.86 16.83
N GLY A 286 -4.84 -1.84 16.05
CA GLY A 286 -5.61 -1.41 14.89
C GLY A 286 -6.56 -0.24 15.14
N THR A 287 -6.61 0.31 16.36
CA THR A 287 -7.55 1.39 16.73
C THR A 287 -6.97 2.80 16.57
N LYS A 288 -5.64 2.93 16.57
CA LYS A 288 -4.91 4.22 16.58
C LYS A 288 -4.22 4.46 15.24
N SER A 289 -4.26 5.71 14.77
CA SER A 289 -3.42 6.12 13.64
C SER A 289 -1.96 6.24 14.06
N ILE A 290 -1.03 6.23 13.09
CA ILE A 290 0.39 6.30 13.42
C ILE A 290 0.76 7.62 14.11
N GLY A 291 0.05 8.71 13.79
CA GLY A 291 0.18 9.98 14.50
C GLY A 291 -0.22 9.88 15.97
N GLN A 292 -1.35 9.21 16.27
CA GLN A 292 -1.77 8.97 17.66
C GLN A 292 -0.79 8.06 18.42
N ILE A 293 -0.14 7.13 17.72
CA ILE A 293 0.91 6.28 18.31
C ILE A 293 2.18 7.08 18.57
N ASN A 294 2.57 7.98 17.66
CA ASN A 294 3.73 8.86 17.85
C ASN A 294 3.57 9.71 19.12
N ASP A 295 2.36 10.20 19.41
CA ASP A 295 2.04 10.99 20.60
C ASP A 295 2.16 10.21 21.93
N GLU A 296 2.14 8.86 21.87
CA GLU A 296 2.23 7.97 23.03
C GLU A 296 3.66 7.49 23.33
N LEU A 297 4.60 7.80 22.43
CA LEU A 297 6.01 7.41 22.48
C LEU A 297 6.91 8.65 22.59
N ILE A 298 8.22 8.44 22.76
CA ILE A 298 9.21 9.52 22.84
C ILE A 298 10.09 9.54 21.59
N SER A 299 10.37 10.74 21.08
CA SER A 299 11.18 10.92 19.87
C SER A 299 12.68 10.70 20.08
N LYS A 300 13.18 10.92 21.30
CA LYS A 300 14.61 10.80 21.59
C LYS A 300 15.04 9.35 21.60
N ILE A 301 15.96 8.97 20.71
CA ILE A 301 16.33 7.57 20.46
C ILE A 301 16.86 6.89 21.73
N THR A 302 17.73 7.57 22.48
CA THR A 302 18.33 7.04 23.72
C THR A 302 17.34 6.91 24.87
N ASP A 303 16.16 7.50 24.77
CA ASP A 303 15.12 7.45 25.80
C ASP A 303 14.01 6.45 25.40
N LEU A 304 13.89 6.15 24.10
CA LEU A 304 12.97 5.14 23.56
C LEU A 304 13.56 3.73 23.60
N TYR A 305 14.78 3.54 23.10
CA TYR A 305 15.40 2.23 22.93
C TYR A 305 16.27 1.83 24.13
N GLN A 306 16.37 0.53 24.41
CA GLN A 306 17.28 0.01 25.42
C GLN A 306 18.74 0.33 25.08
N PRO A 307 19.55 0.82 26.03
CA PRO A 307 20.97 1.07 25.79
C PRO A 307 21.76 -0.17 25.34
N THR A 308 21.39 -1.34 25.86
CA THR A 308 21.98 -2.63 25.48
C THR A 308 21.67 -2.96 24.03
N PHE A 309 20.40 -2.83 23.62
CA PHE A 309 19.99 -3.02 22.22
C PHE A 309 20.77 -2.09 21.27
N LEU A 310 20.87 -0.80 21.58
CA LEU A 310 21.62 0.13 20.74
C LEU A 310 23.10 -0.27 20.63
N THR A 311 23.72 -0.64 21.75
CA THR A 311 25.13 -1.08 21.78
C THR A 311 25.33 -2.35 20.96
N ASP A 312 24.46 -3.34 21.12
CA ASP A 312 24.52 -4.62 20.43
C ASP A 312 24.24 -4.47 18.94
N TYR A 313 23.27 -3.63 18.57
CA TYR A 313 22.93 -3.34 17.17
C TYR A 313 24.07 -2.64 16.44
N PHE A 314 24.74 -1.65 17.05
CA PHE A 314 25.90 -1.00 16.42
C PHE A 314 27.20 -1.81 16.50
N GLY A 315 27.27 -2.80 17.38
CA GLY A 315 28.35 -3.79 17.45
C GLY A 315 28.04 -5.05 16.63
N ASP A 316 28.51 -6.19 17.16
CA ASP A 316 28.35 -7.52 16.53
C ASP A 316 27.09 -8.27 17.01
N GLY A 317 26.21 -7.64 17.79
CA GLY A 317 24.96 -8.21 18.27
C GLY A 317 23.80 -8.10 17.27
N GLU A 318 22.59 -8.48 17.72
CA GLU A 318 21.33 -8.39 16.94
C GLU A 318 21.40 -9.05 15.54
N GLN A 319 22.16 -10.14 15.39
CA GLN A 319 22.40 -10.78 14.09
C GLN A 319 21.11 -11.30 13.44
N ASP A 320 20.19 -11.88 14.20
CA ASP A 320 18.91 -12.36 13.65
C ASP A 320 18.08 -11.20 13.07
N LEU A 321 18.02 -10.06 13.76
CA LEU A 321 17.34 -8.86 13.29
C LEU A 321 18.01 -8.29 12.03
N LYS A 322 19.34 -8.15 12.05
CA LYS A 322 20.12 -7.64 10.91
C LYS A 322 19.93 -8.53 9.68
N ASN A 323 19.97 -9.85 9.85
CA ASN A 323 19.73 -10.80 8.77
C ASN A 323 18.30 -10.69 8.23
N ALA A 324 17.30 -10.56 9.10
CA ALA A 324 15.92 -10.37 8.67
C ALA A 324 15.71 -9.06 7.90
N TYR A 325 16.39 -7.97 8.29
CA TYR A 325 16.36 -6.70 7.53
C TYR A 325 17.02 -6.83 6.15
N ILE A 326 18.13 -7.56 6.06
CA ILE A 326 18.76 -7.87 4.77
C ILE A 326 17.81 -8.70 3.89
N GLU A 327 17.22 -9.76 4.45
CA GLU A 327 16.31 -10.67 3.74
C GLU A 327 15.05 -9.96 3.22
N ASN A 328 14.56 -8.96 3.95
CA ASN A 328 13.38 -8.18 3.58
C ASN A 328 13.71 -6.90 2.80
N SER A 329 14.98 -6.61 2.52
CA SER A 329 15.34 -5.50 1.64
C SER A 329 15.07 -5.88 0.17
N VAL A 330 14.55 -4.95 -0.61
CA VAL A 330 13.92 -5.22 -1.93
C VAL A 330 14.65 -4.56 -3.10
N TYR A 331 15.97 -4.37 -2.97
CA TYR A 331 16.76 -3.61 -3.92
C TYR A 331 17.88 -4.41 -4.62
N ASP A 332 18.26 -5.59 -4.13
CA ASP A 332 19.31 -6.42 -4.75
C ASP A 332 18.70 -7.48 -5.68
N TRP A 333 18.30 -7.05 -6.88
CA TRP A 333 17.78 -7.94 -7.92
C TRP A 333 17.87 -7.26 -9.31
N THR A 334 17.49 -7.98 -10.37
CA THR A 334 17.47 -7.46 -11.76
C THR A 334 16.02 -7.40 -12.28
N PRO A 335 15.35 -6.24 -12.23
CA PRO A 335 14.02 -6.07 -12.81
C PRO A 335 14.04 -6.17 -14.34
N LYS A 336 13.00 -6.78 -14.90
CA LYS A 336 12.72 -6.84 -16.34
C LYS A 336 11.95 -5.61 -16.81
N ALA A 337 10.98 -5.14 -16.01
CA ALA A 337 10.23 -3.92 -16.28
C ALA A 337 10.96 -2.67 -15.76
N PRO A 338 10.80 -1.50 -16.41
CA PRO A 338 11.46 -0.27 -15.98
C PRO A 338 10.92 0.25 -14.64
N ILE A 339 11.82 0.85 -13.85
CA ILE A 339 11.53 1.43 -12.54
C ILE A 339 11.83 2.94 -12.55
N LYS A 340 10.95 3.76 -11.97
CA LYS A 340 11.25 5.17 -11.69
C LYS A 340 10.95 5.51 -10.23
N LEU A 341 12.01 5.81 -9.49
CA LEU A 341 11.92 6.28 -8.11
C LEU A 341 11.71 7.80 -8.09
N PHE A 342 10.94 8.26 -7.11
CA PHE A 342 10.79 9.69 -6.78
C PHE A 342 11.03 9.85 -5.28
N HIS A 343 11.88 10.80 -4.88
CA HIS A 343 12.23 11.00 -3.48
C HIS A 343 12.76 12.42 -3.25
N GLY A 344 12.27 13.08 -2.20
CA GLY A 344 12.85 14.32 -1.68
C GLY A 344 14.21 14.10 -1.02
N ASP A 345 15.18 14.97 -1.27
CA ASP A 345 16.52 14.85 -0.67
C ASP A 345 16.62 15.45 0.75
N ALA A 346 15.54 16.09 1.23
CA ALA A 346 15.38 16.58 2.59
C ALA A 346 14.36 15.74 3.39
N ASP A 347 14.10 14.50 2.96
CA ASP A 347 13.19 13.57 3.63
C ASP A 347 13.65 13.25 5.06
N GLU A 348 12.78 13.53 6.00
CA GLU A 348 12.99 13.41 7.44
C GLU A 348 12.44 12.11 8.04
N ALA A 349 11.73 11.29 7.25
CA ALA A 349 11.09 10.05 7.71
C ALA A 349 11.70 8.80 7.07
N VAL A 350 12.02 8.86 5.78
CA VAL A 350 12.65 7.78 5.02
C VAL A 350 14.00 8.27 4.51
N TYR A 351 15.04 7.48 4.75
CA TYR A 351 16.39 7.86 4.40
C TYR A 351 16.54 7.91 2.87
N TYR A 352 16.76 9.10 2.31
CA TYR A 352 16.96 9.32 0.87
C TYR A 352 17.99 8.36 0.25
N GLN A 353 19.02 7.99 1.01
CA GLN A 353 20.03 7.03 0.55
C GLN A 353 19.48 5.63 0.24
N CYS A 354 18.34 5.23 0.80
CA CYS A 354 17.68 3.98 0.40
C CYS A 354 17.36 3.95 -1.10
N SER A 355 16.90 5.08 -1.66
CA SER A 355 16.63 5.19 -3.10
C SER A 355 17.91 5.30 -3.95
N VAL A 356 18.95 5.95 -3.42
CA VAL A 356 20.28 6.00 -4.06
C VAL A 356 20.88 4.59 -4.16
N ILE A 357 20.93 3.87 -3.05
CA ILE A 357 21.41 2.48 -2.95
C ILE A 357 20.61 1.59 -3.91
N ALA A 358 19.28 1.70 -3.89
CA ALA A 358 18.44 0.89 -4.75
C ALA A 358 18.69 1.14 -6.24
N ARG A 359 18.75 2.41 -6.67
CA ARG A 359 19.09 2.77 -8.05
C ARG A 359 20.46 2.20 -8.43
N ASP A 360 21.48 2.45 -7.62
CA ASP A 360 22.86 2.10 -7.98
C ASP A 360 23.04 0.58 -8.06
N LYS A 361 22.43 -0.16 -7.13
CA LYS A 361 22.47 -1.62 -7.10
C LYS A 361 21.69 -2.25 -8.24
N ILE A 362 20.46 -1.80 -8.51
CA ILE A 362 19.65 -2.31 -9.62
C ILE A 362 20.32 -2.01 -10.98
N LYS A 363 20.90 -0.81 -11.16
CA LYS A 363 21.69 -0.50 -12.37
C LYS A 363 22.89 -1.41 -12.51
N ALA A 364 23.64 -1.66 -11.43
CA ALA A 364 24.78 -2.56 -11.43
C ALA A 364 24.39 -4.01 -11.79
N ASN A 365 23.19 -4.43 -11.39
CA ASN A 365 22.59 -5.72 -11.72
C ASN A 365 21.98 -5.77 -13.13
N GLY A 366 22.01 -4.66 -13.89
CA GLY A 366 21.54 -4.58 -15.28
C GLY A 366 20.07 -4.17 -15.46
N GLY A 367 19.37 -3.77 -14.39
CA GLY A 367 17.98 -3.30 -14.47
C GLY A 367 17.85 -1.86 -14.98
N ASP A 368 16.72 -1.55 -15.61
CA ASP A 368 16.36 -0.19 -16.02
C ASP A 368 15.70 0.55 -14.84
N ILE A 369 16.44 1.49 -14.26
CA ILE A 369 15.97 2.29 -13.12
C ILE A 369 16.46 3.73 -13.18
N GLU A 370 15.58 4.67 -12.84
CA GLU A 370 15.90 6.09 -12.68
C GLU A 370 15.49 6.57 -11.28
N LEU A 371 16.26 7.49 -10.67
CA LEU A 371 15.84 8.22 -9.47
C LEU A 371 15.65 9.68 -9.83
N ILE A 372 14.43 10.17 -9.66
CA ILE A 372 14.08 11.58 -9.73
C ILE A 372 14.15 12.17 -8.33
N THR A 373 15.18 12.98 -8.09
CA THR A 373 15.34 13.74 -6.84
C THR A 373 14.44 14.96 -6.85
N ILE A 374 13.72 15.20 -5.76
CA ILE A 374 12.93 16.42 -5.53
C ILE A 374 13.75 17.34 -4.61
N PRO A 375 14.42 18.38 -5.14
CA PRO A 375 15.36 19.19 -4.36
C PRO A 375 14.66 19.95 -3.23
N GLY A 376 15.15 19.81 -2.01
CA GLY A 376 14.55 20.37 -0.79
C GLY A 376 13.21 19.74 -0.41
N GLY A 377 12.79 18.67 -1.08
CA GLY A 377 11.55 17.96 -0.77
C GLY A 377 11.66 17.21 0.55
N THR A 378 10.67 17.40 1.42
CA THR A 378 10.49 16.63 2.66
C THR A 378 9.64 15.40 2.39
N HIS A 379 9.47 14.51 3.39
CA HIS A 379 8.63 13.33 3.23
C HIS A 379 7.20 13.68 2.82
N GLY A 380 6.63 14.72 3.46
CA GLY A 380 5.28 15.17 3.18
C GLY A 380 5.15 16.02 1.91
N SER A 381 6.08 16.94 1.67
CA SER A 381 5.97 17.85 0.52
C SER A 381 6.21 17.17 -0.83
N SER A 382 6.88 16.01 -0.82
CA SER A 382 7.21 15.25 -2.03
C SER A 382 6.10 14.32 -2.50
N VAL A 383 5.04 14.06 -1.70
CA VAL A 383 3.98 13.09 -2.01
C VAL A 383 3.32 13.37 -3.36
N LEU A 384 2.71 14.55 -3.50
CA LEU A 384 1.92 14.90 -4.68
C LEU A 384 2.81 15.06 -5.93
N VAL A 385 4.00 15.64 -5.76
CA VAL A 385 4.99 15.78 -6.84
C VAL A 385 5.42 14.41 -7.38
N SER A 386 5.57 13.42 -6.49
CA SER A 386 5.95 12.06 -6.86
C SER A 386 4.84 11.36 -7.63
N TYR A 387 3.59 11.41 -7.15
CA TYR A 387 2.44 10.86 -7.86
C TYR A 387 2.21 11.52 -9.22
N ALA A 388 2.34 12.85 -9.31
CA ALA A 388 2.26 13.59 -10.57
C ALA A 388 3.32 13.12 -11.58
N GLY A 389 4.57 12.97 -11.12
CA GLY A 389 5.68 12.49 -11.94
C GLY A 389 5.48 11.06 -12.43
N ALA A 390 4.98 10.17 -11.56
CA ALA A 390 4.65 8.78 -11.91
C ALA A 390 3.49 8.70 -12.92
N ALA A 391 2.40 9.44 -12.68
CA ALA A 391 1.25 9.48 -13.57
C ALA A 391 1.62 10.01 -14.97
N LEU A 392 2.42 11.09 -15.03
CA LEU A 392 2.95 11.62 -16.28
C LEU A 392 3.80 10.58 -17.00
N TRP A 393 4.71 9.90 -16.31
CA TRP A 393 5.51 8.85 -16.93
C TRP A 393 4.67 7.68 -17.45
N PHE A 394 3.74 7.16 -16.65
CA PHE A 394 2.86 6.06 -17.07
C PHE A 394 1.98 6.42 -18.26
N SER A 395 1.51 7.67 -18.35
CA SER A 395 0.75 8.15 -19.52
C SER A 395 1.51 8.01 -20.85
N THR A 396 2.85 8.05 -20.82
CA THR A 396 3.68 7.85 -22.02
C THR A 396 3.80 6.40 -22.45
N LEU A 397 3.45 5.46 -21.55
CA LEU A 397 3.55 4.01 -21.74
C LEU A 397 2.18 3.35 -21.92
N LYS A 398 1.11 4.01 -21.46
CA LYS A 398 -0.28 3.58 -21.63
C LYS A 398 -0.62 3.45 -23.12
N LYS A 399 -1.32 2.37 -23.47
CA LYS A 399 -1.77 2.06 -24.83
C LYS A 399 -3.28 2.17 -24.96
#